data_AF-A0A7C6PJQ0-F1
#
_entry.id   AF-A0A7C6PJQ0-F1
#
_cell.length_a   1.000
_cell.length_b   1.000
_cell.length_c   1.000
_cell.angle_alpha   90.00
_cell.angle_beta   90.00
_cell.angle_gamma   90.00
#
_symmetry.space_group_name_H-M   'P 1'
#
loop_
_entity.id
_entity.type
_entity.pdbx_description
1 polymer ?
#
loop_
_entity_poly.entity_id
_entity_poly.type
_entity_poly.pdbx_seq_one_letter_code
_entity_poly.pdbx_strand_id
1 'polypeptide(L)'
;MKELDPLVFWAVFQEMLGAPLLWLMLIVILAGTAAFFALLLKERRIDSRRLVRAEFVGVAGGCLALVLMAKVSSSGFTDAGGPADWFLIALVFGLGLAGTTILIYTLLGWRSRV
;
A
#
# COMPACT_ATOMS: atom_id res chain seq x y z
N MET A 1 -17.25 -26.57 4.46
CA MET A 1 -16.51 -25.29 4.43
C MET A 1 -15.08 -25.65 4.06
N LYS A 2 -14.48 -25.10 3.01
CA LYS A 2 -13.06 -25.35 2.70
C LYS A 2 -12.24 -24.97 3.93
N GLU A 3 -11.39 -25.88 4.41
CA GLU A 3 -10.37 -25.55 5.39
C GLU A 3 -9.45 -24.52 4.73
N LEU A 4 -9.62 -23.27 5.13
CA LEU A 4 -8.79 -22.16 4.68
C LEU A 4 -7.43 -22.31 5.35
N ASP A 5 -6.59 -23.16 4.78
CA ASP A 5 -5.23 -23.37 5.26
C ASP A 5 -4.39 -22.12 4.94
N PRO A 6 -3.89 -21.38 5.95
CA PRO A 6 -3.08 -20.17 5.74
C PRO A 6 -1.86 -20.41 4.85
N LEU A 7 -1.32 -21.63 4.84
CA LEU A 7 -0.20 -21.99 3.98
C LEU A 7 -0.56 -21.93 2.50
N VAL A 8 -1.80 -22.26 2.14
CA VAL A 8 -2.27 -22.22 0.75
C VAL A 8 -2.33 -20.77 0.25
N PHE A 9 -2.82 -19.83 1.08
CA PHE A 9 -2.79 -18.41 0.72
C PHE A 9 -1.37 -17.90 0.53
N TRP A 10 -0.45 -18.29 1.40
CA TRP A 10 0.96 -17.94 1.27
C TRP A 10 1.56 -18.44 -0.05
N ALA A 11 1.31 -19.69 -0.41
CA ALA A 11 1.76 -20.27 -1.67
C ALA A 11 1.17 -19.50 -2.88
N VAL A 12 -0.14 -19.19 -2.86
CA VAL A 12 -0.79 -18.43 -3.94
C VAL A 12 -0.17 -17.03 -4.08
N PHE A 13 0.13 -16.34 -2.98
CA PHE A 13 0.81 -15.04 -3.06
C PHE A 13 2.20 -15.15 -3.67
N GLN A 14 2.97 -16.20 -3.33
CA GLN A 14 4.28 -16.43 -3.92
C GLN A 14 4.20 -16.71 -5.43
N GLU A 15 3.21 -17.50 -5.87
CA GLU A 15 3.00 -17.80 -7.29
C GLU A 15 2.51 -16.58 -8.08
N MET A 16 1.60 -15.78 -7.52
CA MET A 16 1.01 -14.62 -8.21
C MET A 16 1.94 -13.41 -8.27
N LEU A 17 2.59 -13.07 -7.15
CA LEU A 17 3.44 -11.88 -7.04
C LEU A 17 4.91 -12.19 -7.41
N GLY A 18 5.31 -13.46 -7.32
CA GLY A 18 6.71 -13.87 -7.34
C GLY A 18 7.42 -13.57 -6.02
N ALA A 19 8.51 -14.30 -5.76
CA ALA A 19 9.34 -14.09 -4.58
C ALA A 19 9.88 -12.64 -4.43
N PRO A 20 10.49 -11.99 -5.44
CA PRO A 20 11.15 -10.70 -5.22
C PRO A 20 10.18 -9.57 -4.90
N LEU A 21 9.02 -9.51 -5.56
CA LEU A 21 8.05 -8.43 -5.39
C LEU A 21 7.30 -8.56 -4.06
N LEU A 22 6.95 -9.79 -3.66
CA LEU A 22 6.32 -10.06 -2.36
C LEU A 22 7.20 -9.58 -1.20
N TRP A 23 8.48 -9.97 -1.20
CA TRP A 23 9.42 -9.54 -0.16
C TRP A 23 9.64 -8.03 -0.15
N LEU A 24 9.76 -7.40 -1.34
CA LEU A 24 9.87 -5.95 -1.44
C LEU A 24 8.67 -5.24 -0.81
N MET A 25 7.44 -5.67 -1.14
CA MET A 25 6.22 -5.10 -0.58
C MET A 25 6.16 -5.27 0.95
N LEU A 26 6.51 -6.46 1.46
CA LEU A 26 6.56 -6.70 2.90
C LEU A 26 7.58 -5.81 3.61
N ILE A 27 8.78 -5.67 3.05
CA ILE A 27 9.83 -4.80 3.62
C ILE A 27 9.34 -3.35 3.64
N VAL A 28 8.77 -2.86 2.54
CA VAL A 28 8.25 -1.49 2.45
C VAL A 28 7.16 -1.22 3.48
N ILE A 29 6.22 -2.17 3.65
CA ILE A 29 5.14 -2.04 4.63
C ILE A 29 5.70 -2.06 6.05
N LEU A 30 6.48 -3.09 6.41
CA LEU A 30 6.99 -3.26 7.77
C LEU A 30 7.94 -2.12 8.16
N ALA A 31 8.90 -1.78 7.31
CA ALA A 31 9.85 -0.71 7.56
C ALA A 31 9.18 0.67 7.54
N GLY A 32 8.26 0.89 6.60
CA GLY A 32 7.51 2.13 6.48
C GLY A 32 6.64 2.41 7.70
N THR A 33 5.86 1.42 8.13
CA THR A 33 5.02 1.52 9.33
C THR A 33 5.86 1.69 10.58
N ALA A 34 6.95 0.92 10.75
CA ALA A 34 7.85 1.07 11.90
C ALA A 34 8.48 2.47 11.95
N ALA A 35 8.94 3.00 10.82
CA ALA A 35 9.52 4.33 10.72
C ALA A 35 8.49 5.44 11.00
N PHE A 36 7.23 5.25 10.60
CA PHE A 36 6.13 6.17 10.89
C PHE A 36 5.84 6.21 12.40
N PHE A 37 5.72 5.05 13.05
CA PHE A 37 5.54 4.99 14.50
C PHE A 37 6.72 5.62 15.25
N ALA A 38 7.95 5.31 14.86
CA ALA A 38 9.14 5.92 15.45
C ALA A 38 9.14 7.45 15.29
N LEU A 39 8.71 7.97 14.14
CA LEU A 39 8.56 9.41 13.91
C LEU A 39 7.50 10.02 14.83
N LEU A 40 6.34 9.37 14.95
CA LEU A 40 5.24 9.84 15.79
C LEU A 40 5.63 9.87 17.28
N LEU A 41 6.37 8.87 17.74
CA LEU A 41 6.93 8.84 19.10
C LEU A 41 7.95 9.96 19.34
N LYS A 42 8.73 10.31 18.32
CA LYS A 42 9.77 11.36 18.39
C LYS A 42 9.17 12.77 18.40
N GLU A 43 8.28 13.07 17.46
CA GLU A 43 7.75 14.43 17.28
C GLU A 43 6.55 14.73 18.19
N ARG A 44 5.78 13.69 18.59
CA ARG A 44 4.54 13.79 19.38
C ARG A 44 3.51 14.78 18.82
N ARG A 45 3.65 15.17 17.56
CA ARG A 45 2.80 16.15 16.86
C ARG A 45 2.64 15.72 15.41
N ILE A 46 1.51 16.06 14.82
CA ILE A 46 1.24 15.84 13.40
C ILE A 46 1.22 17.20 12.71
N ASP A 47 2.10 17.40 11.72
CA ASP A 47 2.14 18.61 10.91
C ASP A 47 1.13 18.49 9.76
N SER A 48 0.10 19.34 9.78
CA SER A 48 -0.96 19.35 8.77
C SER A 48 -0.45 19.72 7.38
N ARG A 49 0.55 20.61 7.26
CA ARG A 49 1.11 21.01 5.97
C ARG A 49 1.92 19.88 5.33
N ARG A 50 2.62 19.10 6.15
CA ARG A 50 3.32 17.89 5.71
C ARG A 50 2.33 16.80 5.30
N LEU A 51 1.23 16.65 6.06
CA LEU A 51 0.18 15.67 5.75
C LEU A 51 -0.46 15.94 4.39
N VAL A 52 -0.91 17.18 4.12
CA VAL A 52 -1.56 17.53 2.85
C VAL A 52 -0.64 17.29 1.64
N ARG A 53 0.66 17.58 1.77
CA ARG A 53 1.65 17.28 0.72
C ARG A 53 1.80 15.78 0.49
N ALA A 54 1.81 15.01 1.58
CA ALA A 54 1.90 13.56 1.50
C ALA A 54 0.63 12.95 0.89
N GLU A 55 -0.56 13.47 1.19
CA GLU A 55 -1.83 13.03 0.60
C GLU A 55 -1.88 13.29 -0.90
N PHE A 56 -1.40 14.44 -1.36
CA PHE A 56 -1.34 14.75 -2.79
C PHE A 56 -0.47 13.75 -3.56
N VAL A 57 0.68 13.36 -3.00
CA VAL A 57 1.52 12.28 -3.55
C VAL A 57 0.85 10.92 -3.36
N GLY A 58 0.11 10.75 -2.27
CA GLY A 58 -0.70 9.57 -1.97
C GLY A 58 -1.68 9.24 -3.08
N VAL A 59 -2.35 10.24 -3.68
CA VAL A 59 -3.25 10.03 -4.83
C VAL A 59 -2.50 9.35 -5.99
N ALA A 60 -1.29 9.79 -6.31
CA ALA A 60 -0.46 9.13 -7.33
C ALA A 60 -0.09 7.69 -6.92
N GLY A 61 0.14 7.46 -5.63
CA GLY A 61 0.33 6.12 -5.06
C GLY A 61 -0.88 5.20 -5.21
N GLY A 62 -2.09 5.73 -5.02
CA GLY A 62 -3.35 5.01 -5.28
C GLY A 62 -3.47 4.60 -6.74
N CYS A 63 -3.15 5.50 -7.68
CA CYS A 63 -3.10 5.17 -9.11
C CYS A 63 -2.05 4.09 -9.42
N LEU A 64 -0.86 4.17 -8.83
CA LEU A 64 0.19 3.15 -8.99
C LEU A 64 -0.25 1.79 -8.43
N ALA A 65 -0.97 1.76 -7.31
CA ALA A 65 -1.52 0.53 -6.75
C ALA A 65 -2.52 -0.14 -7.70
N LEU A 66 -3.36 0.65 -8.37
CA LEU A 66 -4.26 0.14 -9.42
C LEU A 66 -3.50 -0.41 -10.63
N VAL A 67 -2.42 0.26 -11.05
CA VAL A 67 -1.55 -0.23 -12.15
C VAL A 67 -0.88 -1.55 -11.76
N LEU A 68 -0.36 -1.66 -10.53
CA LEU A 68 0.24 -2.88 -10.01
C LEU A 68 -0.78 -4.02 -9.90
N MET A 69 -1.97 -3.73 -9.39
CA MET A 69 -3.08 -4.70 -9.34
C MET A 69 -3.40 -5.24 -10.74
N ALA A 70 -3.53 -4.36 -11.73
CA ALA A 70 -3.81 -4.77 -13.10
C ALA A 70 -2.67 -5.55 -13.76
N LYS A 71 -1.42 -5.32 -13.34
CA LYS A 71 -0.24 -6.06 -13.81
C LYS A 71 -0.14 -7.46 -13.22
N VAL A 72 -0.51 -7.61 -11.95
CA VAL A 72 -0.48 -8.90 -11.23
C VAL A 72 -1.72 -9.73 -11.55
N SER A 73 -2.84 -9.09 -11.87
CA SER A 73 -4.09 -9.76 -12.23
C SER A 73 -4.08 -10.29 -13.67
N SER A 74 -4.35 -11.58 -13.83
CA SER A 74 -4.48 -12.26 -15.13
C SER A 74 -5.63 -11.73 -16.00
N SER A 75 -6.66 -11.08 -15.43
CA SER A 75 -7.83 -10.59 -16.17
C SER A 75 -7.80 -9.10 -16.52
N GLY A 76 -6.86 -8.33 -15.95
CA GLY A 76 -6.79 -6.88 -16.13
C GLY A 76 -8.10 -6.15 -15.75
N PHE A 77 -8.25 -4.90 -16.21
CA PHE A 77 -9.48 -4.10 -16.05
C PHE A 77 -10.63 -4.52 -16.99
N THR A 78 -10.37 -5.44 -17.92
CA THR A 78 -11.28 -5.77 -19.04
C THR A 78 -12.52 -6.56 -18.62
N ASP A 79 -12.50 -7.22 -17.45
CA ASP A 79 -13.65 -7.97 -16.91
C ASP A 79 -14.24 -7.34 -15.63
N ALA A 80 -13.78 -6.14 -15.26
CA ALA A 80 -14.15 -5.44 -14.01
C ALA A 80 -15.50 -4.69 -14.11
N GLY A 81 -16.52 -5.35 -14.67
CA GLY A 81 -17.86 -4.79 -14.87
C GLY A 81 -18.81 -5.00 -13.69
N GLY A 82 -18.43 -5.82 -12.70
CA GLY A 82 -19.28 -6.17 -11.57
C GLY A 82 -19.29 -5.11 -10.46
N PRO A 83 -20.39 -4.98 -9.69
CA PRO A 83 -20.44 -4.09 -8.52
C PRO A 83 -19.36 -4.40 -7.46
N ALA A 84 -18.98 -5.68 -7.33
CA ALA A 84 -17.92 -6.11 -6.42
C ALA A 84 -16.53 -5.61 -6.85
N ASP A 85 -16.29 -5.49 -8.16
CA ASP A 85 -14.98 -5.07 -8.69
C ASP A 85 -14.75 -3.59 -8.42
N TRP A 86 -15.81 -2.78 -8.46
CA TRP A 86 -15.72 -1.37 -8.08
C TRP A 86 -15.32 -1.19 -6.62
N PHE A 87 -15.80 -2.07 -5.73
CA PHE A 87 -15.39 -2.07 -4.34
C PHE A 87 -13.92 -2.46 -4.20
N LEU A 88 -13.46 -3.47 -4.94
CA LEU A 88 -12.05 -3.86 -4.96
C LEU A 88 -11.15 -2.75 -5.49
N ILE A 89 -11.53 -2.09 -6.59
CA ILE A 89 -10.79 -0.95 -7.15
C ILE A 89 -10.71 0.19 -6.14
N ALA A 90 -11.83 0.56 -5.52
CA ALA A 90 -11.85 1.61 -4.50
C ALA A 90 -10.98 1.25 -3.28
N LEU A 91 -11.01 -0.01 -2.85
CA LEU A 91 -10.22 -0.50 -1.72
C LEU A 91 -8.72 -0.52 -2.04
N VAL A 92 -8.33 -1.02 -3.21
CA VAL A 92 -6.92 -1.02 -3.66
C VAL A 92 -6.39 0.40 -3.81
N PHE A 93 -7.19 1.29 -4.44
CA PHE A 93 -6.82 2.69 -4.55
C PHE A 93 -6.68 3.35 -3.18
N GLY A 94 -7.65 3.13 -2.28
CA GLY A 94 -7.64 3.69 -0.92
C GLY A 94 -6.46 3.20 -0.09
N LEU A 95 -6.13 1.91 -0.15
CA LEU A 95 -4.97 1.33 0.53
C LEU A 95 -3.66 1.85 -0.08
N GLY A 96 -3.57 1.96 -1.41
CA GLY A 96 -2.41 2.51 -2.10
C GLY A 96 -2.17 3.98 -1.76
N LEU A 97 -3.26 4.76 -1.69
CA LEU A 97 -3.24 6.15 -1.25
C LEU A 97 -2.76 6.26 0.18
N ALA A 98 -3.41 5.56 1.12
CA ALA A 98 -3.07 5.62 2.54
C ALA A 98 -1.63 5.17 2.79
N GLY A 99 -1.21 4.06 2.19
CA GLY A 99 0.15 3.53 2.33
C GLY A 99 1.20 4.52 1.81
N THR A 100 0.97 5.10 0.63
CA THR A 100 1.90 6.08 0.05
C THR A 100 1.95 7.37 0.86
N THR A 101 0.79 7.86 1.34
CA THR A 101 0.74 9.02 2.25
C THR A 101 1.57 8.79 3.50
N ILE A 102 1.44 7.62 4.15
CA ILE A 102 2.23 7.28 5.34
C ILE A 102 3.73 7.26 5.01
N LEU A 103 4.12 6.63 3.91
CA LEU A 103 5.53 6.54 3.49
C LEU A 103 6.12 7.92 3.22
N ILE A 104 5.44 8.75 2.43
CA ILE A 104 5.91 10.08 2.06
C ILE A 104 5.94 11.00 3.28
N TYR A 105 4.91 10.96 4.14
CA TYR A 105 4.90 11.71 5.39
C TYR A 105 6.10 11.34 6.27
N THR A 106 6.35 10.05 6.42
CA THR A 106 7.49 9.53 7.20
C THR A 106 8.81 9.98 6.60
N LEU A 107 9.00 9.81 5.30
CA LEU A 107 10.22 10.20 4.60
C LEU A 107 10.50 11.70 4.72
N LEU A 108 9.45 12.53 4.57
CA LEU A 108 9.54 13.97 4.74
C LEU A 108 9.93 14.33 6.18
N GLY A 109 9.32 13.68 7.18
CA GLY A 109 9.62 13.95 8.60
C GLY A 109 11.02 13.52 9.04
N TRP A 110 11.55 12.43 8.48
CA TRP A 110 12.94 12.04 8.73
C TRP A 110 13.95 12.91 7.98
N ARG A 111 13.60 13.44 6.79
CA ARG A 111 14.47 14.30 5.98
C ARG A 111 14.52 15.74 6.47
N SER A 112 13.40 16.29 6.92
CA SER A 112 13.40 17.52 7.71
C SER A 112 13.97 17.16 9.07
N ARG A 113 15.30 17.27 9.25
CA ARG A 113 15.90 17.12 10.57
C ARG A 113 15.07 17.96 11.55
N VAL A 114 14.55 17.31 12.58
CA VAL A 114 13.91 17.93 13.76
C VAL A 114 14.64 19.18 14.18
#